data_AF-A0A937N050-F1
#
_entry.id   AF-A0A937N050-F1
#
_cell.length_a   1.000
_cell.length_b   1.000
_cell.length_c   1.000
_cell.angle_alpha   90.00
_cell.angle_beta   90.00
_cell.angle_gamma   90.00
#
_symmetry.space_group_name_H-M   'P 1'
#
loop_
_entity.id
_entity.type
_entity.pdbx_description
1 polymer ?
#
loop_
_entity_poly.entity_id
_entity_poly.type
_entity_poly.pdbx_seq_one_letter_code
_entity_poly.pdbx_strand_id
1 'polypeptide(L)'
;MTRIYSWAVTIAAASLLLPTLSMAQEEIPQQRAKQIWDAAPEKPREAPREQRKVLVWNTPEHLYAKDPHKGYCIPYGTCAIETLGKKTGAFETVVSGDLAMYLPENIKQFDAIVMNNSSNAWITPTDDDMQKEEFKKCGADKEAVEEALRKSLLDYVSGGGGLVAYHYAIGANRQWPEFHELLGAKFTGHPWNEEVGVRVDDPSHPLVQAFGGEDFRLADEIYQYDAPYDRGKLRVLLSIDTGRTNMGVKWIRREDNDFALAWVKTYGKGRVFYTSFGHRTDLFWNPQLLQFYLDAIQFVTGDLDAPTGPGPAPPVNRAPGPTPPEVRAEKMKAREVAAPTDEQVQQIQDAAPEKAPAKTSKPRRVLIWGHAWTHQPNPFAEKALEVLGAKTGAFEAVVSDNPRLLLGDSLPRFDALVMNNIHERDPFLPEDFAKLDQEQKDAAKKFDEAVKQSILEFVRSGKGIVGIHAATAALQNWPEYGEMMGGYYGGHIHEEVAIKLDDPQHPVNACFDGKPWRIKDEIYISREPYSRENLRILLSLDLNQMTDPGKRPDKDYAVSWVRQYGEGRVFYTTLGHAVETYWNPLFLQHVLAGIQFATGDLPADVTPSSQ
;
A
#
# COMPACT_ATOMS: atom_id res chain seq x y z
N MET A 1 -46.39 -61.75 -28.91
CA MET A 1 -45.41 -60.73 -29.34
C MET A 1 -46.21 -59.50 -29.80
N THR A 2 -46.74 -58.66 -28.90
CA THR A 2 -46.17 -57.38 -28.40
C THR A 2 -45.78 -56.44 -29.55
N ARG A 3 -46.24 -55.18 -29.73
CA ARG A 3 -46.62 -54.09 -28.82
C ARG A 3 -47.57 -53.10 -29.57
N ILE A 4 -48.67 -52.64 -28.96
CA ILE A 4 -48.89 -51.39 -28.17
C ILE A 4 -49.07 -50.12 -29.04
N TYR A 5 -50.27 -49.56 -28.92
CA TYR A 5 -50.71 -48.24 -29.36
C TYR A 5 -50.02 -47.13 -28.54
N SER A 6 -49.46 -46.12 -29.21
CA SER A 6 -48.99 -44.88 -28.57
C SER A 6 -50.08 -43.81 -28.67
N TRP A 7 -50.56 -43.36 -27.51
CA TRP A 7 -51.42 -42.19 -27.37
C TRP A 7 -50.54 -40.94 -27.31
N ALA A 8 -50.75 -40.01 -28.23
CA ALA A 8 -50.15 -38.68 -28.17
C ALA A 8 -50.83 -37.87 -27.07
N VAL A 9 -50.07 -37.55 -26.01
CA VAL A 9 -50.46 -36.55 -25.01
C VAL A 9 -49.89 -35.22 -25.46
N THR A 10 -50.75 -34.32 -25.92
CA THR A 10 -50.41 -32.93 -26.21
C THR A 10 -50.28 -32.17 -24.90
N ILE A 11 -49.06 -31.92 -24.44
CA ILE A 11 -48.80 -30.99 -23.34
C ILE A 11 -48.92 -29.58 -23.91
N ALA A 12 -50.00 -28.87 -23.56
CA ALA A 12 -50.14 -27.46 -23.82
C ALA A 12 -49.16 -26.70 -22.90
N ALA A 13 -48.06 -26.21 -23.47
CA ALA A 13 -47.19 -25.24 -22.81
C ALA A 13 -47.95 -23.91 -22.71
N ALA A 14 -48.39 -23.55 -21.51
CA ALA A 14 -48.91 -22.22 -21.22
C ALA A 14 -47.73 -21.22 -21.26
N SER A 15 -47.54 -20.59 -22.41
CA SER A 15 -46.62 -19.46 -22.58
C SER A 15 -47.17 -18.26 -21.79
N LEU A 16 -46.71 -18.10 -20.54
CA LEU A 16 -46.81 -16.84 -19.83
C LEU A 16 -45.90 -15.83 -20.53
N LEU A 17 -46.47 -15.07 -21.47
CA LEU A 17 -45.89 -13.85 -22.01
C LEU A 17 -45.75 -12.85 -20.85
N LEU A 18 -44.57 -12.83 -20.24
CA LEU A 18 -44.15 -11.69 -19.43
C LEU A 18 -44.09 -10.47 -20.36
N PRO A 19 -44.78 -9.35 -20.06
CA PRO A 19 -44.63 -8.15 -20.83
C PRO A 19 -43.19 -7.66 -20.66
N THR A 20 -42.40 -7.71 -21.73
CA THR A 20 -41.11 -7.04 -21.81
C THR A 20 -41.35 -5.54 -21.91
N LEU A 21 -41.57 -4.90 -20.76
CA LEU A 21 -41.23 -3.48 -20.60
C LEU A 21 -39.71 -3.39 -20.62
N SER A 22 -39.13 -3.45 -21.82
CA SER A 22 -37.75 -3.02 -22.05
C SER A 22 -37.72 -1.51 -21.85
N MET A 23 -37.18 -1.09 -20.70
CA MET A 23 -36.79 0.30 -20.50
C MET A 23 -35.45 0.55 -21.19
N ALA A 24 -35.30 1.75 -21.76
CA ALA A 24 -34.03 2.25 -22.27
C ALA A 24 -33.07 2.40 -21.09
N GLN A 25 -32.29 1.36 -20.85
CA GLN A 25 -31.10 1.43 -20.03
C GLN A 25 -30.20 2.53 -20.61
N GLU A 26 -29.62 3.41 -19.78
CA GLU A 26 -28.69 4.42 -20.28
C GLU A 26 -27.59 3.73 -21.08
N GLU A 27 -27.60 3.91 -22.40
CA GLU A 27 -26.65 3.25 -23.28
C GLU A 27 -25.28 3.91 -23.11
N ILE A 28 -24.26 3.10 -22.82
CA ILE A 28 -22.89 3.58 -22.82
C ILE A 28 -22.46 3.92 -24.26
N PRO A 29 -21.50 4.85 -24.46
CA PRO A 29 -21.03 5.17 -25.80
C PRO A 29 -20.56 3.91 -26.55
N GLN A 30 -20.94 3.77 -27.83
CA GLN A 30 -20.61 2.58 -28.64
C GLN A 30 -19.13 2.22 -28.64
N GLN A 31 -18.25 3.23 -28.64
CA GLN A 31 -16.81 3.02 -28.53
C GLN A 31 -16.42 2.32 -27.23
N ARG A 32 -17.06 2.67 -26.10
CA ARG A 32 -16.83 2.02 -24.81
C ARG A 32 -17.38 0.60 -24.78
N ALA A 33 -18.60 0.39 -25.30
CA ALA A 33 -19.14 -0.97 -25.47
C ALA A 33 -18.22 -1.86 -26.31
N LYS A 34 -17.63 -1.31 -27.38
CA LYS A 34 -16.64 -2.03 -28.19
C LYS A 34 -15.38 -2.36 -27.39
N GLN A 35 -14.85 -1.43 -26.58
CA GLN A 35 -13.68 -1.71 -25.73
C GLN A 35 -13.95 -2.84 -24.74
N ILE A 36 -15.13 -2.86 -24.12
CA ILE A 36 -15.57 -3.95 -23.24
C ILE A 36 -15.63 -5.27 -24.02
N TRP A 37 -16.25 -5.28 -25.20
CA TRP A 37 -16.33 -6.45 -26.07
C TRP A 37 -14.96 -6.99 -26.48
N ASP A 38 -14.05 -6.11 -26.90
CA ASP A 38 -12.70 -6.48 -27.34
C ASP A 38 -11.87 -7.04 -26.17
N ALA A 39 -12.01 -6.46 -24.96
CA ALA A 39 -11.26 -6.87 -23.77
C ALA A 39 -11.81 -8.15 -23.11
N ALA A 40 -13.09 -8.47 -23.32
CA ALA A 40 -13.71 -9.66 -22.75
C ALA A 40 -13.08 -10.95 -23.31
N PRO A 41 -12.91 -11.99 -22.49
CA PRO A 41 -12.38 -13.27 -22.94
C PRO A 41 -13.29 -13.91 -24.00
N GLU A 42 -12.70 -14.70 -24.89
CA GLU A 42 -13.44 -15.41 -25.95
C GLU A 42 -14.19 -16.65 -25.42
N LYS A 43 -13.75 -17.20 -24.28
CA LYS A 43 -14.29 -18.43 -23.69
C LYS A 43 -14.25 -18.35 -22.16
N PRO A 44 -15.13 -19.06 -21.47
CA PRO A 44 -15.03 -19.19 -20.03
C PRO A 44 -13.83 -20.06 -19.65
N ARG A 45 -13.40 -19.95 -18.38
CA ARG A 45 -12.31 -20.77 -17.84
C ARG A 45 -12.70 -22.25 -17.84
N GLU A 46 -13.90 -22.53 -17.37
CA GLU A 46 -14.53 -23.84 -17.42
C GLU A 46 -15.74 -23.82 -18.34
N ALA A 47 -16.00 -24.91 -19.06
CA ALA A 47 -17.26 -25.03 -19.79
C ALA A 47 -18.44 -25.05 -18.79
N PRO A 48 -19.53 -24.31 -19.04
CA PRO A 48 -20.69 -24.35 -18.16
C PRO A 48 -21.26 -25.77 -18.13
N ARG A 49 -21.56 -26.28 -16.93
CA ARG A 49 -22.05 -27.66 -16.73
C ARG A 49 -23.47 -27.85 -17.26
N GLU A 50 -24.23 -26.76 -17.27
CA GLU A 50 -25.57 -26.63 -17.83
C GLU A 50 -25.80 -25.17 -18.25
N GLN A 51 -26.89 -24.90 -18.96
CA GLN A 51 -27.21 -23.53 -19.34
C GLN A 51 -27.55 -22.71 -18.09
N ARG A 52 -26.76 -21.68 -17.82
CA ARG A 52 -26.93 -20.78 -16.67
C ARG A 52 -27.78 -19.56 -17.03
N LYS A 53 -28.64 -19.13 -16.11
CA LYS A 53 -29.39 -17.88 -16.18
C LYS A 53 -29.01 -16.96 -15.01
N VAL A 54 -28.48 -15.78 -15.33
CA VAL A 54 -27.93 -14.82 -14.35
C VAL A 54 -28.75 -13.54 -14.34
N LEU A 55 -29.23 -13.14 -13.17
CA LEU A 55 -29.87 -11.84 -12.95
C LEU A 55 -28.79 -10.78 -12.71
N VAL A 56 -28.69 -9.78 -13.58
CA VAL A 56 -27.93 -8.55 -13.32
C VAL A 56 -28.88 -7.57 -12.63
N TRP A 57 -28.72 -7.44 -11.33
CA TRP A 57 -29.53 -6.58 -10.47
C TRP A 57 -28.94 -5.17 -10.42
N ASN A 58 -29.68 -4.20 -10.97
CA ASN A 58 -29.37 -2.79 -10.90
C ASN A 58 -30.26 -2.11 -9.84
N THR A 59 -29.84 -0.94 -9.35
CA THR A 59 -30.67 -0.13 -8.45
C THR A 59 -32.06 0.13 -9.08
N PRO A 60 -33.17 -0.15 -8.36
CA PRO A 60 -34.52 0.08 -8.86
C PRO A 60 -34.75 1.52 -9.31
N GLU A 61 -35.62 1.70 -10.30
CA GLU A 61 -35.88 2.99 -10.95
C GLU A 61 -36.21 4.11 -9.95
N HIS A 62 -37.09 3.83 -8.98
CA HIS A 62 -37.51 4.80 -7.97
C HIS A 62 -36.38 5.26 -7.03
N LEU A 63 -35.26 4.52 -6.97
CA LEU A 63 -34.05 4.85 -6.21
C LEU A 63 -32.91 5.32 -7.09
N TYR A 64 -32.94 5.03 -8.39
CA TYR A 64 -31.84 5.28 -9.32
C TYR A 64 -31.41 6.74 -9.34
N ALA A 65 -32.36 7.68 -9.27
CA ALA A 65 -32.06 9.11 -9.23
C ALA A 65 -31.22 9.53 -8.00
N LYS A 66 -31.22 8.75 -6.91
CA LYS A 66 -30.46 8.99 -5.68
C LYS A 66 -29.21 8.12 -5.58
N ASP A 67 -28.94 7.30 -6.60
CA ASP A 67 -27.74 6.47 -6.63
C ASP A 67 -26.51 7.33 -6.99
N PRO A 68 -25.43 7.32 -6.17
CA PRO A 68 -24.21 8.05 -6.50
C PRO A 68 -23.50 7.52 -7.77
N HIS A 69 -23.86 6.31 -8.23
CA HIS A 69 -23.25 5.63 -9.38
C HIS A 69 -24.10 5.69 -10.66
N LYS A 70 -25.25 6.39 -10.61
CA LYS A 70 -26.15 6.53 -11.77
C LYS A 70 -25.42 7.15 -12.96
N GLY A 71 -25.65 6.60 -14.16
CA GLY A 71 -25.02 7.06 -15.41
C GLY A 71 -23.49 6.98 -15.46
N TYR A 72 -22.85 6.39 -14.44
CA TYR A 72 -21.41 6.23 -14.38
C TYR A 72 -21.03 4.76 -14.45
N CYS A 73 -20.85 4.04 -13.35
CA CYS A 73 -20.36 2.66 -13.42
C CYS A 73 -21.46 1.61 -13.64
N ILE A 74 -22.72 1.86 -13.24
CA ILE A 74 -23.81 0.87 -13.39
C ILE A 74 -24.03 0.45 -14.87
N PRO A 75 -24.16 1.37 -15.85
CA PRO A 75 -24.34 0.98 -17.24
C PRO A 75 -23.16 0.20 -17.83
N TYR A 76 -21.93 0.55 -17.42
CA TYR A 76 -20.71 -0.13 -17.88
C TYR A 76 -20.60 -1.53 -17.28
N GLY A 77 -20.92 -1.69 -16.00
CA GLY A 77 -21.03 -2.99 -15.34
C GLY A 77 -22.07 -3.88 -15.98
N THR A 78 -23.25 -3.34 -16.34
CA THR A 78 -24.26 -4.13 -17.07
C THR A 78 -23.73 -4.59 -18.43
N CYS A 79 -23.19 -3.67 -19.23
CA CYS A 79 -22.63 -4.00 -20.54
C CYS A 79 -21.51 -5.05 -20.43
N ALA A 80 -20.65 -4.96 -19.43
CA ALA A 80 -19.60 -5.94 -19.17
C ALA A 80 -20.16 -7.33 -18.89
N ILE A 81 -21.14 -7.47 -17.99
CA ILE A 81 -21.68 -8.78 -17.63
C ILE A 81 -22.49 -9.40 -18.77
N GLU A 82 -23.28 -8.59 -19.49
CA GLU A 82 -23.93 -9.05 -20.72
C GLU A 82 -22.92 -9.50 -21.78
N THR A 83 -21.83 -8.75 -21.96
CA THR A 83 -20.76 -9.10 -22.89
C THR A 83 -20.11 -10.41 -22.50
N LEU A 84 -19.80 -10.61 -21.21
CA LEU A 84 -19.24 -11.86 -20.72
C LEU A 84 -20.15 -13.04 -21.03
N GLY A 85 -21.44 -12.96 -20.71
CA GLY A 85 -22.41 -14.01 -21.03
C GLY A 85 -22.52 -14.29 -22.54
N LYS A 86 -22.73 -13.24 -23.34
CA LYS A 86 -22.93 -13.33 -24.81
C LYS A 86 -21.69 -13.83 -25.55
N LYS A 87 -20.50 -13.31 -25.21
CA LYS A 87 -19.26 -13.60 -25.94
C LYS A 87 -18.71 -14.97 -25.59
N THR A 88 -18.78 -15.36 -24.32
CA THR A 88 -18.20 -16.62 -23.84
C THR A 88 -19.18 -17.79 -23.92
N GLY A 89 -20.49 -17.52 -23.92
CA GLY A 89 -21.53 -18.53 -23.82
C GLY A 89 -21.65 -19.15 -22.43
N ALA A 90 -21.06 -18.55 -21.40
CA ALA A 90 -21.08 -19.09 -20.03
C ALA A 90 -22.47 -19.04 -19.38
N PHE A 91 -23.26 -17.99 -19.68
CA PHE A 91 -24.57 -17.77 -19.10
C PHE A 91 -25.42 -16.83 -19.96
N GLU A 92 -26.74 -16.97 -19.84
CA GLU A 92 -27.73 -15.99 -20.30
C GLU A 92 -27.92 -14.91 -19.22
N THR A 93 -28.10 -13.66 -19.65
CA THR A 93 -28.30 -12.53 -18.73
C THR A 93 -29.74 -12.03 -18.77
N VAL A 94 -30.28 -11.72 -17.60
CA VAL A 94 -31.50 -10.93 -17.44
C VAL A 94 -31.12 -9.69 -16.65
N VAL A 95 -31.31 -8.51 -17.23
CA VAL A 95 -31.07 -7.24 -16.55
C VAL A 95 -32.38 -6.73 -15.99
N SER A 96 -32.43 -6.43 -14.69
CA SER A 96 -33.64 -5.87 -14.08
C SER A 96 -33.34 -5.06 -12.83
N GLY A 97 -34.20 -4.08 -12.56
CA GLY A 97 -34.35 -3.41 -11.27
C GLY A 97 -35.77 -3.57 -10.69
N ASP A 98 -36.59 -4.47 -11.27
CA ASP A 98 -37.94 -4.75 -10.81
C ASP A 98 -37.91 -5.68 -9.60
N LEU A 99 -38.42 -5.20 -8.47
CA LEU A 99 -38.46 -5.92 -7.20
C LEU A 99 -39.21 -7.26 -7.31
N ALA A 100 -40.06 -7.43 -8.32
CA ALA A 100 -40.75 -8.69 -8.59
C ALA A 100 -39.77 -9.85 -8.82
N MET A 101 -38.52 -9.60 -9.23
CA MET A 101 -37.49 -10.64 -9.39
C MET A 101 -37.13 -11.32 -8.07
N TYR A 102 -37.34 -10.66 -6.92
CA TYR A 102 -37.06 -11.21 -5.59
C TYR A 102 -38.25 -11.92 -4.96
N LEU A 103 -39.42 -11.95 -5.62
CA LEU A 103 -40.54 -12.76 -5.16
C LEU A 103 -40.12 -14.25 -5.08
N PRO A 104 -40.59 -15.02 -4.09
CA PRO A 104 -40.14 -16.39 -3.85
C PRO A 104 -40.21 -17.32 -5.07
N GLU A 105 -41.21 -17.18 -5.94
CA GLU A 105 -41.33 -18.01 -7.14
C GLU A 105 -40.48 -17.51 -8.32
N ASN A 106 -40.17 -16.21 -8.36
CA ASN A 106 -39.42 -15.61 -9.45
C ASN A 106 -37.91 -15.75 -9.25
N ILE A 107 -37.42 -15.63 -8.02
CA ILE A 107 -35.97 -15.66 -7.73
C ILE A 107 -35.35 -17.03 -8.07
N LYS A 108 -36.13 -18.11 -7.96
CA LYS A 108 -35.71 -19.49 -8.22
C LYS A 108 -35.33 -19.77 -9.67
N GLN A 109 -35.69 -18.89 -10.62
CA GLN A 109 -35.37 -19.08 -12.03
C GLN A 109 -33.89 -18.78 -12.37
N PHE A 110 -33.14 -18.20 -11.43
CA PHE A 110 -31.77 -17.75 -11.66
C PHE A 110 -30.77 -18.66 -10.96
N ASP A 111 -29.69 -19.02 -11.65
CA ASP A 111 -28.56 -19.73 -11.06
C ASP A 111 -27.69 -18.80 -10.20
N ALA A 112 -27.62 -17.52 -10.57
CA ALA A 112 -26.93 -16.50 -9.79
C ALA A 112 -27.54 -15.11 -9.95
N ILE A 113 -27.29 -14.27 -8.95
CA ILE A 113 -27.59 -12.84 -8.96
C ILE A 113 -26.27 -12.06 -8.89
N VAL A 114 -26.09 -11.10 -9.80
CA VAL A 114 -25.00 -10.13 -9.82
C VAL A 114 -25.56 -8.78 -9.40
N MET A 115 -25.26 -8.35 -8.17
CA MET A 115 -25.58 -7.01 -7.66
C MET A 115 -24.57 -6.00 -8.22
N ASN A 116 -24.99 -5.31 -9.27
CA ASN A 116 -24.16 -4.36 -10.00
C ASN A 116 -24.29 -2.97 -9.39
N ASN A 117 -23.45 -2.67 -8.38
CA ASN A 117 -23.42 -1.38 -7.70
C ASN A 117 -24.78 -0.94 -7.11
N SER A 118 -25.69 -1.88 -6.88
CA SER A 118 -27.03 -1.60 -6.38
C SER A 118 -26.96 -0.89 -5.02
N SER A 119 -27.66 0.22 -4.83
CA SER A 119 -27.56 1.06 -3.63
C SER A 119 -28.91 1.28 -2.94
N ASN A 120 -28.89 1.98 -1.81
CA ASN A 120 -30.07 2.35 -1.01
C ASN A 120 -30.84 1.12 -0.47
N ALA A 121 -32.01 1.35 0.12
CA ALA A 121 -32.90 0.33 0.68
C ALA A 121 -33.77 -0.31 -0.42
N TRP A 122 -33.13 -0.91 -1.43
CA TRP A 122 -33.82 -1.38 -2.64
C TRP A 122 -34.78 -2.55 -2.42
N ILE A 123 -34.67 -3.27 -1.30
CA ILE A 123 -35.56 -4.39 -0.98
C ILE A 123 -36.94 -3.93 -0.44
N THR A 124 -37.08 -2.65 -0.09
CA THR A 124 -38.34 -2.08 0.42
C THR A 124 -39.33 -1.84 -0.75
N PRO A 125 -40.56 -2.40 -0.69
CA PRO A 125 -41.55 -2.23 -1.75
C PRO A 125 -42.11 -0.81 -1.81
N THR A 126 -42.39 -0.35 -3.03
CA THR A 126 -43.07 0.93 -3.29
C THR A 126 -44.59 0.81 -3.12
N ASP A 127 -45.31 1.94 -3.13
CA ASP A 127 -46.78 1.90 -3.16
C ASP A 127 -47.33 1.24 -4.44
N ASP A 128 -46.61 1.37 -5.55
CA ASP A 128 -46.95 0.75 -6.82
C ASP A 128 -46.75 -0.77 -6.78
N ASP A 129 -45.69 -1.26 -6.12
CA ASP A 129 -45.50 -2.68 -5.89
C ASP A 129 -46.64 -3.27 -5.06
N MET A 130 -47.12 -2.53 -4.06
CA MET A 130 -48.26 -2.97 -3.23
C MET A 130 -49.60 -3.01 -3.98
N GLN A 131 -49.71 -2.41 -5.19
CA GLN A 131 -50.91 -2.55 -6.03
C GLN A 131 -50.95 -3.90 -6.76
N LYS A 132 -49.79 -4.54 -6.98
CA LYS A 132 -49.63 -5.78 -7.74
C LYS A 132 -50.06 -6.99 -6.89
N GLU A 133 -50.84 -7.90 -7.48
CA GLU A 133 -51.39 -9.06 -6.77
C GLU A 133 -50.32 -10.04 -6.29
N GLU A 134 -49.16 -10.10 -6.94
CA GLU A 134 -48.09 -11.00 -6.53
C GLU A 134 -47.47 -10.58 -5.18
N PHE A 135 -47.34 -9.27 -4.94
CA PHE A 135 -46.80 -8.74 -3.68
C PHE A 135 -47.80 -8.84 -2.54
N LYS A 136 -49.10 -8.63 -2.80
CA LYS A 136 -50.17 -8.81 -1.80
C LYS A 136 -50.25 -10.23 -1.26
N LYS A 137 -49.82 -11.24 -2.05
CA LYS A 137 -49.74 -12.64 -1.59
C LYS A 137 -48.60 -12.87 -0.59
N CYS A 138 -47.58 -12.01 -0.59
CA CYS A 138 -46.42 -12.13 0.30
C CYS A 138 -46.63 -11.46 1.66
N GLY A 139 -47.49 -10.43 1.75
CA GLY A 139 -47.72 -9.70 2.98
C GLY A 139 -48.88 -8.71 2.89
N ALA A 140 -49.43 -8.34 4.05
CA ALA A 140 -50.57 -7.43 4.16
C ALA A 140 -50.18 -5.94 4.00
N ASP A 141 -48.92 -5.61 4.24
CA ASP A 141 -48.35 -4.27 4.16
C ASP A 141 -46.90 -4.30 3.66
N LYS A 142 -46.28 -3.13 3.49
CA LYS A 142 -44.91 -3.00 2.96
C LYS A 142 -43.87 -3.71 3.83
N GLU A 143 -44.04 -3.69 5.14
CA GLU A 143 -43.09 -4.29 6.07
C GLU A 143 -43.14 -5.83 5.97
N ALA A 144 -44.34 -6.41 5.96
CA ALA A 144 -44.52 -7.84 5.76
C ALA A 144 -44.01 -8.32 4.39
N VAL A 145 -44.24 -7.53 3.34
CA VAL A 145 -43.72 -7.84 1.99
C VAL A 145 -42.20 -7.72 1.94
N GLU A 146 -41.62 -6.66 2.50
CA GLU A 146 -40.16 -6.51 2.60
C GLU A 146 -39.54 -7.70 3.32
N GLU A 147 -40.11 -8.13 4.45
CA GLU A 147 -39.62 -9.29 5.20
C GLU A 147 -39.71 -10.59 4.37
N ALA A 148 -40.80 -10.78 3.62
CA ALA A 148 -40.93 -11.91 2.71
C ALA A 148 -39.87 -11.91 1.59
N LEU A 149 -39.54 -10.73 1.03
CA LEU A 149 -38.51 -10.57 0.00
C LEU A 149 -37.09 -10.75 0.56
N ARG A 150 -36.82 -10.22 1.76
CA ARG A 150 -35.58 -10.45 2.50
C ARG A 150 -35.38 -11.95 2.73
N LYS A 151 -36.40 -12.63 3.24
CA LYS A 151 -36.39 -14.08 3.44
C LYS A 151 -36.20 -14.84 2.13
N SER A 152 -36.86 -14.42 1.05
CA SER A 152 -36.72 -15.00 -0.29
C SER A 152 -35.26 -15.01 -0.76
N LEU A 153 -34.54 -13.89 -0.62
CA LEU A 153 -33.12 -13.82 -0.96
C LEU A 153 -32.26 -14.73 -0.07
N LEU A 154 -32.48 -14.72 1.25
CA LEU A 154 -31.71 -15.55 2.18
C LEU A 154 -31.96 -17.05 1.95
N ASP A 155 -33.21 -17.44 1.70
CA ASP A 155 -33.59 -18.82 1.36
C ASP A 155 -32.99 -19.24 0.01
N TYR A 156 -33.00 -18.35 -0.99
CA TYR A 156 -32.39 -18.60 -2.30
C TYR A 156 -30.91 -18.91 -2.18
N VAL A 157 -30.13 -18.02 -1.54
CA VAL A 157 -28.69 -18.25 -1.40
C VAL A 157 -28.43 -19.44 -0.48
N SER A 158 -29.09 -19.54 0.68
CA SER A 158 -28.89 -20.67 1.59
C SER A 158 -29.28 -22.03 0.99
N GLY A 159 -30.20 -22.03 0.01
CA GLY A 159 -30.61 -23.19 -0.77
C GLY A 159 -29.62 -23.63 -1.86
N GLY A 160 -28.68 -22.78 -2.26
CA GLY A 160 -27.69 -23.07 -3.30
C GLY A 160 -27.53 -22.00 -4.38
N GLY A 161 -28.37 -20.95 -4.37
CA GLY A 161 -28.26 -19.85 -5.33
C GLY A 161 -26.94 -19.09 -5.20
N GLY A 162 -26.40 -18.66 -6.34
CA GLY A 162 -25.16 -17.89 -6.39
C GLY A 162 -25.37 -16.39 -6.17
N LEU A 163 -24.44 -15.73 -5.48
CA LEU A 163 -24.47 -14.27 -5.30
C LEU A 163 -23.11 -13.63 -5.56
N VAL A 164 -23.10 -12.65 -6.44
CA VAL A 164 -21.96 -11.78 -6.73
C VAL A 164 -22.33 -10.35 -6.35
N ALA A 165 -21.50 -9.67 -5.57
CA ALA A 165 -21.68 -8.26 -5.23
C ALA A 165 -20.45 -7.44 -5.64
N TYR A 166 -20.69 -6.39 -6.42
CA TYR A 166 -19.64 -5.48 -6.88
C TYR A 166 -19.70 -4.14 -6.16
N HIS A 167 -18.53 -3.70 -5.73
CA HIS A 167 -18.25 -2.35 -5.25
C HIS A 167 -19.35 -1.85 -4.29
N TYR A 168 -20.16 -0.87 -4.66
CA TYR A 168 -21.09 -0.25 -3.70
C TYR A 168 -22.30 -1.10 -3.33
N ALA A 169 -22.48 -2.29 -3.94
CA ALA A 169 -23.53 -3.23 -3.56
C ALA A 169 -23.52 -3.58 -2.06
N ILE A 170 -22.34 -3.57 -1.42
CA ILE A 170 -22.18 -3.81 0.02
C ILE A 170 -22.69 -2.66 0.90
N GLY A 171 -22.88 -1.47 0.33
CA GLY A 171 -23.36 -0.28 1.02
C GLY A 171 -24.89 -0.13 1.01
N ALA A 172 -25.59 -1.02 0.30
CA ALA A 172 -27.05 -1.07 0.23
C ALA A 172 -27.70 -1.66 1.50
N ASN A 173 -29.01 -1.49 1.62
CA ASN A 173 -29.84 -2.08 2.68
C ASN A 173 -29.25 -1.96 4.09
N ARG A 174 -28.69 -0.78 4.43
CA ARG A 174 -27.97 -0.53 5.69
C ARG A 174 -28.77 -0.86 6.96
N GLN A 175 -30.09 -0.89 6.85
CA GLN A 175 -31.02 -1.25 7.91
C GLN A 175 -31.14 -2.77 8.15
N TRP A 176 -30.51 -3.61 7.33
CA TRP A 176 -30.71 -5.06 7.29
C TRP A 176 -29.45 -5.83 7.72
N PRO A 177 -29.30 -6.20 9.01
CA PRO A 177 -28.10 -6.88 9.51
C PRO A 177 -27.77 -8.19 8.80
N GLU A 178 -28.77 -8.99 8.45
CA GLU A 178 -28.59 -10.28 7.78
C GLU A 178 -28.05 -10.10 6.35
N PHE A 179 -28.26 -8.95 5.72
CA PHE A 179 -27.61 -8.60 4.45
C PHE A 179 -26.11 -8.40 4.61
N HIS A 180 -25.69 -7.73 5.70
CA HIS A 180 -24.27 -7.60 6.03
C HIS A 180 -23.65 -8.96 6.35
N GLU A 181 -24.37 -9.85 7.04
CA GLU A 181 -23.93 -11.24 7.28
C GLU A 181 -23.84 -12.05 5.98
N LEU A 182 -24.81 -11.91 5.08
CA LEU A 182 -24.83 -12.55 3.76
C LEU A 182 -23.56 -12.21 2.98
N LEU A 183 -23.26 -10.91 2.84
CA LEU A 183 -22.05 -10.42 2.16
C LEU A 183 -20.77 -10.61 2.97
N GLY A 184 -20.89 -10.72 4.29
CA GLY A 184 -19.79 -10.96 5.23
C GLY A 184 -19.11 -9.70 5.75
N ALA A 185 -19.65 -8.50 5.51
CA ALA A 185 -19.06 -7.25 5.96
C ALA A 185 -20.07 -6.08 5.89
N LYS A 186 -19.78 -5.01 6.65
CA LYS A 186 -20.52 -3.74 6.61
C LYS A 186 -19.62 -2.62 6.10
N PHE A 187 -20.02 -1.95 5.03
CA PHE A 187 -19.30 -0.79 4.48
C PHE A 187 -19.22 0.38 5.48
N THR A 188 -18.04 0.98 5.65
CA THR A 188 -17.83 2.11 6.57
C THR A 188 -17.12 3.32 5.98
N GLY A 189 -16.51 3.19 4.81
CA GLY A 189 -15.91 4.30 4.10
C GLY A 189 -15.03 3.85 2.94
N HIS A 190 -14.55 4.84 2.18
CA HIS A 190 -13.72 4.68 1.00
C HIS A 190 -12.45 5.55 1.10
N PRO A 191 -11.44 5.15 1.90
CA PRO A 191 -10.28 6.02 2.19
C PRO A 191 -9.44 6.35 0.96
N TRP A 192 -9.46 5.49 -0.07
CA TRP A 192 -8.65 5.65 -1.28
C TRP A 192 -9.54 5.90 -2.49
N ASN A 193 -9.16 6.89 -3.29
CA ASN A 193 -9.63 7.11 -4.64
C ASN A 193 -8.42 7.44 -5.52
N GLU A 194 -7.49 6.48 -5.55
CA GLU A 194 -6.17 6.59 -6.15
C GLU A 194 -5.66 5.20 -6.52
N GLU A 195 -4.44 5.14 -7.07
CA GLU A 195 -3.80 3.86 -7.33
C GLU A 195 -3.26 3.23 -6.03
N VAL A 196 -3.71 2.01 -5.75
CA VAL A 196 -3.29 1.22 -4.58
C VAL A 196 -2.45 0.02 -5.00
N GLY A 197 -1.60 -0.46 -4.09
CA GLY A 197 -0.99 -1.79 -4.21
C GLY A 197 -1.99 -2.85 -3.76
N VAL A 198 -2.25 -3.83 -4.62
CA VAL A 198 -3.13 -4.98 -4.34
C VAL A 198 -2.26 -6.20 -4.11
N ARG A 199 -2.41 -6.80 -2.94
CA ARG A 199 -1.80 -8.09 -2.59
C ARG A 199 -2.73 -9.23 -2.98
N VAL A 200 -2.17 -10.30 -3.53
CA VAL A 200 -2.86 -11.57 -3.74
C VAL A 200 -2.65 -12.47 -2.52
N ASP A 201 -3.69 -12.64 -1.70
CA ASP A 201 -3.59 -13.37 -0.42
C ASP A 201 -3.68 -14.89 -0.57
N ASP A 202 -4.30 -15.38 -1.63
CA ASP A 202 -4.36 -16.80 -1.97
C ASP A 202 -3.98 -17.02 -3.44
N PRO A 203 -2.68 -16.98 -3.79
CA PRO A 203 -2.19 -17.10 -5.17
C PRO A 203 -2.58 -18.39 -5.87
N SER A 204 -2.98 -19.41 -5.12
CA SER A 204 -3.42 -20.71 -5.64
C SER A 204 -4.91 -20.73 -6.00
N HIS A 205 -5.67 -19.74 -5.55
CA HIS A 205 -7.11 -19.71 -5.74
C HIS A 205 -7.47 -19.56 -7.23
N PRO A 206 -8.42 -20.34 -7.78
CA PRO A 206 -8.78 -20.26 -9.19
C PRO A 206 -9.20 -18.86 -9.66
N LEU A 207 -9.92 -18.11 -8.82
CA LEU A 207 -10.41 -16.78 -9.17
C LEU A 207 -9.27 -15.77 -9.35
N VAL A 208 -8.17 -15.85 -8.59
CA VAL A 208 -7.07 -14.87 -8.72
C VAL A 208 -6.10 -15.20 -9.85
N GLN A 209 -6.29 -16.33 -10.55
CA GLN A 209 -5.49 -16.66 -11.73
C GLN A 209 -5.68 -15.66 -12.86
N ALA A 210 -6.76 -14.88 -12.87
CA ALA A 210 -6.93 -13.74 -13.76
C ALA A 210 -5.78 -12.70 -13.64
N PHE A 211 -5.11 -12.66 -12.49
CA PHE A 211 -3.99 -11.76 -12.19
C PHE A 211 -2.63 -12.49 -12.20
N GLY A 212 -2.57 -13.76 -12.62
CA GLY A 212 -1.34 -14.55 -12.62
C GLY A 212 -0.82 -14.95 -11.23
N GLY A 213 -1.61 -14.75 -10.18
CA GLY A 213 -1.20 -15.04 -8.80
C GLY A 213 -0.19 -14.05 -8.22
N GLU A 214 0.04 -12.91 -8.89
CA GLU A 214 1.03 -11.90 -8.49
C GLU A 214 0.35 -10.63 -7.97
N ASP A 215 1.03 -9.94 -7.04
CA ASP A 215 0.61 -8.64 -6.54
C ASP A 215 0.64 -7.59 -7.67
N PHE A 216 -0.39 -6.77 -7.76
CA PHE A 216 -0.56 -5.79 -8.83
C PHE A 216 -0.89 -4.40 -8.29
N ARG A 217 -1.03 -3.42 -9.19
CA ARG A 217 -1.50 -2.07 -8.85
C ARG A 217 -2.80 -1.80 -9.58
N LEU A 218 -3.73 -1.12 -8.91
CA LEU A 218 -5.03 -0.79 -9.46
C LEU A 218 -5.46 0.58 -8.95
N ALA A 219 -5.95 1.45 -9.84
CA ALA A 219 -6.67 2.65 -9.43
C ALA A 219 -8.15 2.35 -9.35
N ASP A 220 -8.75 2.62 -8.20
CA ASP A 220 -10.21 2.59 -8.01
C ASP A 220 -10.62 3.41 -6.76
N GLU A 221 -11.91 3.47 -6.48
CA GLU A 221 -12.41 3.87 -5.15
C GLU A 221 -12.48 2.64 -4.23
N ILE A 222 -11.61 2.59 -3.21
CA ILE A 222 -11.38 1.39 -2.40
C ILE A 222 -11.88 1.57 -0.97
N TYR A 223 -12.49 0.51 -0.46
CA TYR A 223 -13.29 0.52 0.76
C TYR A 223 -12.58 -0.07 1.97
N GLN A 224 -13.15 0.21 3.14
CA GLN A 224 -12.91 -0.49 4.40
C GLN A 224 -14.25 -0.89 5.04
N TYR A 225 -14.19 -1.84 5.98
CA TYR A 225 -15.39 -2.47 6.56
C TYR A 225 -15.31 -2.65 8.07
N ASP A 226 -16.48 -2.65 8.71
CA ASP A 226 -16.70 -3.09 10.10
C ASP A 226 -17.30 -4.49 10.15
N ALA A 227 -17.52 -4.98 11.37
CA ALA A 227 -18.32 -6.16 11.67
C ALA A 227 -19.61 -6.21 10.82
N PRO A 228 -19.96 -7.38 10.26
CA PRO A 228 -19.47 -8.71 10.62
C PRO A 228 -18.19 -9.16 9.89
N TYR A 229 -17.48 -8.24 9.23
CA TYR A 229 -16.19 -8.57 8.63
C TYR A 229 -15.27 -9.26 9.66
N ASP A 230 -14.88 -10.48 9.31
CA ASP A 230 -13.96 -11.30 10.07
C ASP A 230 -13.23 -12.19 9.08
N ARG A 231 -11.92 -11.97 8.93
CA ARG A 231 -11.08 -12.75 8.02
C ARG A 231 -11.04 -14.23 8.39
N GLY A 232 -11.26 -14.58 9.65
CA GLY A 232 -11.40 -15.97 10.10
C GLY A 232 -12.69 -16.64 9.63
N LYS A 233 -13.65 -15.89 9.06
CA LYS A 233 -14.91 -16.40 8.49
C LYS A 233 -14.97 -16.28 6.97
N LEU A 234 -14.00 -15.60 6.36
CA LEU A 234 -13.96 -15.29 4.93
C LEU A 234 -12.72 -15.90 4.27
N ARG A 235 -12.83 -16.33 3.02
CA ARG A 235 -11.65 -16.53 2.19
C ARG A 235 -11.34 -15.23 1.46
N VAL A 236 -10.53 -14.40 2.11
CA VAL A 236 -9.99 -13.19 1.48
C VAL A 236 -9.02 -13.59 0.37
N LEU A 237 -9.27 -13.08 -0.83
CA LEU A 237 -8.50 -13.36 -2.04
C LEU A 237 -7.49 -12.25 -2.35
N LEU A 238 -7.92 -11.01 -2.12
CA LEU A 238 -7.15 -9.80 -2.40
C LEU A 238 -7.26 -8.84 -1.21
N SER A 239 -6.20 -8.12 -0.89
CA SER A 239 -6.20 -7.06 0.12
C SER A 239 -5.25 -5.91 -0.26
N ILE A 240 -5.34 -4.78 0.43
CA ILE A 240 -4.36 -3.70 0.28
C ILE A 240 -2.98 -4.18 0.74
N ASP A 241 -1.98 -4.00 -0.12
CA ASP A 241 -0.60 -3.94 0.33
C ASP A 241 -0.31 -2.54 0.88
N THR A 242 -0.34 -2.43 2.21
CA THR A 242 -0.08 -1.18 2.93
C THR A 242 1.33 -0.65 2.69
N GLY A 243 2.26 -1.49 2.21
CA GLY A 243 3.60 -1.08 1.84
C GLY A 243 3.75 -0.44 0.47
N ARG A 244 2.79 -0.70 -0.43
CA ARG A 244 2.75 -0.18 -1.80
C ARG A 244 1.62 0.81 -2.02
N THR A 245 0.90 1.15 -0.96
CA THR A 245 -0.29 2.02 -0.96
C THR A 245 -0.04 3.26 -0.13
N ASN A 246 -0.60 4.40 -0.55
CA ASN A 246 -0.59 5.61 0.25
C ASN A 246 -1.45 5.45 1.50
N MET A 247 -0.82 5.24 2.65
CA MET A 247 -1.52 5.10 3.94
C MET A 247 -1.70 6.45 4.67
N GLY A 248 -1.30 7.57 4.04
CA GLY A 248 -1.49 8.92 4.58
C GLY A 248 -2.86 9.53 4.24
N VAL A 249 -3.76 8.77 3.62
CA VAL A 249 -5.12 9.23 3.30
C VAL A 249 -5.97 9.43 4.55
N LYS A 250 -6.94 10.35 4.47
CA LYS A 250 -7.86 10.60 5.58
C LYS A 250 -8.84 9.44 5.72
N TRP A 251 -9.41 9.31 6.93
CA TRP A 251 -10.53 8.42 7.24
C TRP A 251 -10.25 6.92 7.20
N ILE A 252 -8.99 6.48 7.25
CA ILE A 252 -8.68 5.09 7.63
C ILE A 252 -9.14 4.89 9.09
N ARG A 253 -9.99 3.89 9.32
CA ARG A 253 -10.58 3.59 10.64
C ARG A 253 -10.09 2.28 11.24
N ARG A 254 -9.63 1.34 10.41
CA ARG A 254 -9.11 0.06 10.88
C ARG A 254 -7.67 0.21 11.37
N GLU A 255 -7.43 -0.25 12.59
CA GLU A 255 -6.11 -0.21 13.24
C GLU A 255 -5.29 -1.48 12.99
N ASP A 256 -5.94 -2.57 12.59
CA ASP A 256 -5.32 -3.87 12.33
C ASP A 256 -4.64 -3.99 10.96
N ASN A 257 -4.71 -2.93 10.14
CA ASN A 257 -4.19 -2.88 8.78
C ASN A 257 -4.74 -3.98 7.84
N ASP A 258 -5.91 -4.55 8.14
CA ASP A 258 -6.57 -5.54 7.29
C ASP A 258 -7.65 -4.90 6.41
N PHE A 259 -7.30 -4.64 5.15
CA PHE A 259 -8.22 -4.04 4.17
C PHE A 259 -8.45 -5.02 3.01
N ALA A 260 -9.40 -5.95 3.17
CA ALA A 260 -9.76 -6.87 2.10
C ALA A 260 -10.39 -6.16 0.90
N LEU A 261 -10.07 -6.61 -0.31
CA LEU A 261 -10.57 -6.06 -1.57
C LEU A 261 -11.49 -7.03 -2.30
N ALA A 262 -11.31 -8.33 -2.09
CA ALA A 262 -12.20 -9.36 -2.60
C ALA A 262 -12.18 -10.59 -1.69
N TRP A 263 -13.32 -11.27 -1.57
CA TRP A 263 -13.42 -12.52 -0.82
C TRP A 263 -14.54 -13.42 -1.35
N VAL A 264 -14.45 -14.69 -0.99
CA VAL A 264 -15.53 -15.66 -1.14
C VAL A 264 -15.92 -16.26 0.21
N LYS A 265 -17.17 -16.71 0.30
CA LYS A 265 -17.70 -17.49 1.42
C LYS A 265 -18.87 -18.36 0.98
N THR A 266 -19.29 -19.26 1.85
CA THR A 266 -20.61 -19.90 1.74
C THR A 266 -21.65 -19.16 2.57
N TYR A 267 -22.90 -19.28 2.15
CA TYR A 267 -24.06 -18.95 2.96
C TYR A 267 -25.08 -20.08 2.77
N GLY A 268 -25.27 -20.92 3.79
CA GLY A 268 -25.91 -22.23 3.61
C GLY A 268 -25.18 -23.06 2.55
N LYS A 269 -25.90 -23.48 1.51
CA LYS A 269 -25.35 -24.22 0.36
C LYS A 269 -24.86 -23.31 -0.78
N GLY A 270 -25.25 -22.04 -0.78
CA GLY A 270 -24.87 -21.08 -1.83
C GLY A 270 -23.46 -20.56 -1.67
N ARG A 271 -22.95 -20.02 -2.78
CA ARG A 271 -21.62 -19.42 -2.89
C ARG A 271 -21.79 -17.91 -3.06
N VAL A 272 -21.06 -17.15 -2.25
CA VAL A 272 -21.06 -15.69 -2.27
C VAL A 272 -19.67 -15.19 -2.64
N PHE A 273 -19.61 -14.27 -3.59
CA PHE A 273 -18.41 -13.53 -3.96
C PHE A 273 -18.66 -12.04 -3.78
N TYR A 274 -17.68 -11.34 -3.23
CA TYR A 274 -17.67 -9.88 -3.18
C TYR A 274 -16.32 -9.33 -3.64
N THR A 275 -16.35 -8.19 -4.33
CA THR A 275 -15.16 -7.36 -4.56
C THR A 275 -15.48 -5.88 -4.47
N SER A 276 -14.54 -5.10 -3.91
CA SER A 276 -14.56 -3.64 -3.90
C SER A 276 -14.32 -2.99 -5.26
N PHE A 277 -13.88 -3.75 -6.27
CA PHE A 277 -13.57 -3.20 -7.59
C PHE A 277 -14.83 -2.97 -8.42
N GLY A 278 -14.98 -1.76 -8.96
CA GLY A 278 -16.10 -1.44 -9.84
C GLY A 278 -16.59 0.00 -9.79
N HIS A 279 -15.83 0.95 -9.23
CA HIS A 279 -16.17 2.37 -9.30
C HIS A 279 -15.78 2.96 -10.64
N ARG A 280 -14.52 2.85 -11.04
CA ARG A 280 -14.06 3.51 -12.26
C ARG A 280 -14.50 2.76 -13.50
N THR A 281 -15.03 3.49 -14.48
CA THR A 281 -15.55 2.89 -15.70
C THR A 281 -14.49 2.16 -16.52
N ASP A 282 -13.22 2.56 -16.40
CA ASP A 282 -12.11 1.94 -17.13
C ASP A 282 -11.76 0.52 -16.68
N LEU A 283 -12.23 0.10 -15.50
CA LEU A 283 -12.09 -1.28 -15.05
C LEU A 283 -12.90 -2.26 -15.90
N PHE A 284 -14.01 -1.82 -16.52
CA PHE A 284 -14.88 -2.69 -17.30
C PHE A 284 -14.33 -3.02 -18.70
N TRP A 285 -13.20 -2.45 -19.11
CA TRP A 285 -12.44 -2.90 -20.29
C TRP A 285 -11.00 -3.30 -19.93
N ASN A 286 -10.74 -3.63 -18.66
CA ASN A 286 -9.52 -4.30 -18.25
C ASN A 286 -9.70 -5.83 -18.43
N PRO A 287 -8.89 -6.49 -19.29
CA PRO A 287 -9.05 -7.92 -19.57
C PRO A 287 -8.94 -8.82 -18.32
N GLN A 288 -8.05 -8.47 -17.38
CA GLN A 288 -7.87 -9.25 -16.16
C GLN A 288 -9.09 -9.12 -15.23
N LEU A 289 -9.66 -7.92 -15.10
CA LEU A 289 -10.87 -7.71 -14.29
C LEU A 289 -12.09 -8.38 -14.93
N LEU A 290 -12.24 -8.32 -16.25
CA LEU A 290 -13.31 -9.02 -16.96
C LEU A 290 -13.21 -10.55 -16.78
N GLN A 291 -12.01 -11.11 -16.84
CA GLN A 291 -11.80 -12.53 -16.51
C GLN A 291 -12.11 -12.82 -15.04
N PHE A 292 -11.74 -11.93 -14.11
CA PHE A 292 -12.02 -12.09 -12.68
C PHE A 292 -13.53 -12.08 -12.39
N TYR A 293 -14.29 -11.20 -13.04
CA TYR A 293 -15.75 -11.16 -12.94
C TYR A 293 -16.40 -12.41 -13.54
N LEU A 294 -15.90 -12.90 -14.68
CA LEU A 294 -16.38 -14.16 -15.27
C LEU A 294 -16.11 -15.33 -14.33
N ASP A 295 -14.88 -15.47 -13.83
CA ASP A 295 -14.48 -16.54 -12.91
C ASP A 295 -15.34 -16.50 -11.63
N ALA A 296 -15.67 -15.31 -11.12
CA ALA A 296 -16.56 -15.15 -9.98
C ALA A 296 -18.00 -15.64 -10.27
N ILE A 297 -18.55 -15.32 -11.45
CA ILE A 297 -19.88 -15.81 -11.85
C ILE A 297 -19.85 -17.34 -12.00
N GLN A 298 -18.85 -17.88 -12.70
CA GLN A 298 -18.68 -19.33 -12.84
C GLN A 298 -18.51 -20.02 -11.49
N PHE A 299 -17.84 -19.37 -10.54
CA PHE A 299 -17.68 -19.89 -9.19
C PHE A 299 -19.02 -19.95 -8.46
N VAL A 300 -19.82 -18.89 -8.49
CA VAL A 300 -21.09 -18.88 -7.75
C VAL A 300 -22.17 -19.74 -8.39
N THR A 301 -22.13 -19.97 -9.70
CA THR A 301 -23.00 -20.93 -10.41
C THR A 301 -22.54 -22.39 -10.23
N GLY A 302 -21.35 -22.61 -9.69
CA GLY A 302 -20.82 -23.95 -9.45
C GLY A 302 -20.10 -24.59 -10.64
N ASP A 303 -19.84 -23.84 -11.71
CA ASP A 303 -19.10 -24.33 -12.88
C ASP A 303 -17.60 -24.36 -12.62
N LEU A 304 -17.07 -23.33 -11.96
CA LEU A 304 -15.68 -23.26 -11.48
C LEU A 304 -15.62 -23.68 -10.00
N ASP A 305 -14.92 -24.78 -9.71
CA ASP A 305 -14.73 -25.23 -8.33
C ASP A 305 -13.57 -24.49 -7.66
N ALA A 306 -13.84 -23.93 -6.48
CA ALA A 306 -12.85 -23.25 -5.66
C ALA A 306 -13.21 -23.37 -4.17
N PRO A 307 -12.21 -23.37 -3.26
CA PRO A 307 -12.47 -23.46 -1.82
C PRO A 307 -13.18 -22.21 -1.29
N THR A 308 -14.07 -22.37 -0.32
CA THR A 308 -14.85 -21.27 0.28
C THR A 308 -14.63 -21.10 1.77
N GLY A 309 -14.06 -22.11 2.43
CA GLY A 309 -13.67 -22.01 3.83
C GLY A 309 -12.57 -20.96 4.02
N PRO A 310 -12.38 -20.45 5.25
CA PRO A 310 -11.45 -19.36 5.54
C PRO A 310 -10.09 -19.56 4.85
N GLY A 311 -9.59 -18.45 4.30
CA GLY A 311 -8.33 -18.43 3.55
C GLY A 311 -7.13 -18.80 4.42
N PRO A 312 -5.94 -18.95 3.84
CA PRO A 312 -4.72 -18.87 4.64
C PRO A 312 -4.75 -17.60 5.49
N ALA A 313 -4.16 -17.66 6.69
CA ALA A 313 -3.87 -16.44 7.43
C ALA A 313 -3.17 -15.46 6.47
N PRO A 314 -3.42 -14.14 6.55
CA PRO A 314 -2.67 -13.20 5.74
C PRO A 314 -1.18 -13.56 5.86
N PRO A 315 -0.42 -13.62 4.76
CA PRO A 315 1.02 -13.61 4.89
C PRO A 315 1.31 -12.38 5.76
N VAL A 316 1.83 -12.62 6.96
CA VAL A 316 2.02 -11.54 7.92
C VAL A 316 2.98 -10.60 7.21
N ASN A 317 2.48 -9.44 6.78
CA ASN A 317 3.30 -8.44 6.08
C ASN A 317 4.19 -7.80 7.16
N ARG A 318 5.12 -8.58 7.72
CA ARG A 318 5.99 -8.23 8.85
C ARG A 318 7.08 -7.26 8.47
N ALA A 319 7.23 -6.94 7.19
CA ALA A 319 8.04 -5.80 6.80
C ALA A 319 7.49 -4.57 7.55
N PRO A 320 8.29 -3.99 8.47
CA PRO A 320 7.80 -2.95 9.37
C PRO A 320 7.14 -1.84 8.56
N GLY A 321 5.92 -1.44 8.96
CA GLY A 321 5.34 -0.20 8.48
C GLY A 321 6.02 1.00 9.16
N PRO A 322 5.56 2.23 8.90
CA PRO A 322 5.96 3.35 9.76
C PRO A 322 5.56 3.04 11.21
N THR A 323 6.43 3.34 12.16
CA THR A 323 6.07 3.19 13.57
C THR A 323 5.02 4.25 13.91
N PRO A 324 3.84 3.85 14.44
CA PRO A 324 2.82 4.81 14.83
C PRO A 324 3.37 5.86 15.82
N PRO A 325 2.96 7.13 15.74
CA PRO A 325 3.54 8.20 16.57
C PRO A 325 3.50 7.93 18.07
N GLU A 326 2.42 7.32 18.57
CA GLU A 326 2.25 6.94 19.97
C GLU A 326 3.23 5.84 20.38
N VAL A 327 3.42 4.81 19.54
CA VAL A 327 4.40 3.73 19.78
C VAL A 327 5.82 4.30 19.71
N ARG A 328 6.09 5.20 18.76
CA ARG A 328 7.37 5.89 18.65
C ARG A 328 7.69 6.69 19.92
N ALA A 329 6.73 7.44 20.45
CA ALA A 329 6.87 8.19 21.69
C ALA A 329 7.07 7.27 22.91
N GLU A 330 6.33 6.15 22.98
CA GLU A 330 6.51 5.15 24.03
C GLU A 330 7.91 4.51 24.00
N LYS A 331 8.41 4.16 22.81
CA LYS A 331 9.76 3.62 22.64
C LYS A 331 10.84 4.61 23.03
N MET A 332 10.70 5.88 22.62
CA MET A 332 11.60 6.95 23.04
C MET A 332 11.63 7.07 24.56
N LYS A 333 10.45 7.15 25.19
CA LYS A 333 10.33 7.19 26.66
C LYS A 333 10.96 5.96 27.33
N ALA A 334 10.73 4.76 26.78
CA ALA A 334 11.26 3.51 27.34
C ALA A 334 12.80 3.41 27.25
N ARG A 335 13.42 4.12 26.31
CA ARG A 335 14.87 4.19 26.13
C ARG A 335 15.49 5.49 26.64
N GLU A 336 14.71 6.29 27.37
CA GLU A 336 15.15 7.59 27.90
C GLU A 336 15.63 8.56 26.82
N VAL A 337 15.12 8.41 25.59
CA VAL A 337 15.42 9.31 24.48
C VAL A 337 14.48 10.49 24.46
N ALA A 338 15.03 11.69 24.53
CA ALA A 338 14.25 12.93 24.57
C ALA A 338 14.13 13.57 23.17
N ALA A 339 12.95 14.11 22.87
CA ALA A 339 12.78 15.04 21.77
C ALA A 339 13.34 16.43 22.15
N PRO A 340 13.78 17.26 21.19
CA PRO A 340 14.19 18.63 21.48
C PRO A 340 13.03 19.43 22.10
N THR A 341 13.34 20.23 23.14
CA THR A 341 12.41 21.20 23.71
C THR A 341 12.18 22.36 22.74
N ASP A 342 11.12 23.15 22.93
CA ASP A 342 10.87 24.34 22.11
C ASP A 342 12.05 25.32 22.09
N GLU A 343 12.73 25.48 23.23
CA GLU A 343 13.96 26.30 23.33
C GLU A 343 15.10 25.73 22.48
N GLN A 344 15.30 24.41 22.50
CA GLN A 344 16.32 23.74 21.68
C GLN A 344 15.96 23.78 20.19
N VAL A 345 14.67 23.67 19.85
CA VAL A 345 14.20 23.88 18.47
C VAL A 345 14.52 25.30 18.01
N GLN A 346 14.30 26.30 18.87
CA GLN A 346 14.67 27.69 18.56
C GLN A 346 16.17 27.85 18.37
N GLN A 347 17.01 27.24 19.22
CA GLN A 347 18.46 27.25 19.05
C GLN A 347 18.90 26.64 17.71
N ILE A 348 18.27 25.53 17.29
CA ILE A 348 18.51 24.92 15.98
C ILE A 348 18.11 25.89 14.85
N GLN A 349 16.96 26.55 14.97
CA GLN A 349 16.50 27.54 13.97
C GLN A 349 17.41 28.75 13.87
N ASP A 350 17.92 29.25 14.99
CA ASP A 350 18.81 30.40 15.05
C ASP A 350 20.19 30.05 14.48
N ALA A 351 20.69 28.84 14.75
CA ALA A 351 21.97 28.36 14.23
C ALA A 351 21.93 27.98 12.75
N ALA A 352 20.77 27.57 12.22
CA ALA A 352 20.61 27.18 10.83
C ALA A 352 20.85 28.38 9.89
N PRO A 353 21.57 28.21 8.78
CA PRO A 353 21.82 29.29 7.82
C PRO A 353 20.53 29.75 7.14
N GLU A 354 20.48 31.03 6.76
CA GLU A 354 19.35 31.59 5.99
C GLU A 354 19.32 31.13 4.52
N LYS A 355 20.46 30.69 3.99
CA LYS A 355 20.62 30.31 2.57
C LYS A 355 21.48 29.08 2.44
N ALA A 356 21.14 28.25 1.45
CA ALA A 356 21.96 27.12 1.06
C ALA A 356 23.21 27.57 0.28
N PRO A 357 24.34 26.83 0.37
CA PRO A 357 25.56 27.17 -0.36
C PRO A 357 25.42 27.09 -1.88
N ALA A 358 24.52 26.25 -2.40
CA ALA A 358 24.18 26.16 -3.81
C ALA A 358 22.68 26.35 -4.08
N LYS A 359 22.35 26.84 -5.28
CA LYS A 359 20.96 26.84 -5.77
C LYS A 359 20.60 25.44 -6.24
N THR A 360 19.39 24.99 -5.92
CA THR A 360 18.87 23.71 -6.39
C THR A 360 18.54 23.78 -7.88
N SER A 361 18.90 22.75 -8.63
CA SER A 361 18.58 22.63 -10.06
C SER A 361 17.13 22.21 -10.32
N LYS A 362 16.50 21.58 -9.33
CA LYS A 362 15.10 21.14 -9.28
C LYS A 362 14.66 21.01 -7.82
N PRO A 363 13.35 20.93 -7.52
CA PRO A 363 12.90 20.56 -6.17
C PRO A 363 13.54 19.24 -5.75
N ARG A 364 14.15 19.23 -4.55
CA ARG A 364 14.82 18.04 -3.98
C ARG A 364 13.98 17.44 -2.88
N ARG A 365 13.96 16.11 -2.80
CA ARG A 365 13.36 15.38 -1.67
C ARG A 365 14.42 14.50 -1.01
N VAL A 366 14.57 14.61 0.30
CA VAL A 366 15.59 13.87 1.07
C VAL A 366 14.89 13.02 2.11
N LEU A 367 15.09 11.71 2.04
CA LEU A 367 14.59 10.76 3.03
C LEU A 367 15.56 10.73 4.22
N ILE A 368 15.10 11.13 5.39
CA ILE A 368 15.84 11.06 6.65
C ILE A 368 15.37 9.80 7.36
N TRP A 369 16.19 8.75 7.28
CA TRP A 369 15.80 7.43 7.71
C TRP A 369 16.55 6.99 8.96
N GLY A 370 15.80 6.50 9.95
CA GLY A 370 16.35 5.91 11.17
C GLY A 370 15.29 5.77 12.27
N HIS A 371 15.62 4.99 13.29
CA HIS A 371 14.78 4.81 14.47
C HIS A 371 15.11 5.87 15.53
N ALA A 372 14.21 6.83 15.78
CA ALA A 372 14.49 7.92 16.72
C ALA A 372 14.81 7.47 18.15
N TRP A 373 14.25 6.34 18.60
CA TRP A 373 14.44 5.84 19.97
C TRP A 373 15.76 5.12 20.19
N THR A 374 16.56 4.86 19.16
CA THR A 374 17.72 3.98 19.34
C THR A 374 18.92 4.75 19.87
N HIS A 375 19.03 6.05 19.57
CA HIS A 375 20.20 6.86 19.93
C HIS A 375 19.77 8.31 20.24
N GLN A 376 20.31 8.89 21.31
CA GLN A 376 19.89 10.19 21.86
C GLN A 376 19.82 11.36 20.85
N PRO A 377 20.81 11.58 19.98
CA PRO A 377 20.76 12.66 18.98
C PRO A 377 19.74 12.48 17.86
N ASN A 378 19.12 11.31 17.66
CA ASN A 378 18.30 11.05 16.47
C ASN A 378 17.15 12.04 16.30
N PRO A 379 16.34 12.37 17.33
CA PRO A 379 15.28 13.37 17.22
C PRO A 379 15.81 14.79 16.95
N PHE A 380 17.00 15.13 17.46
CA PHE A 380 17.65 16.41 17.24
C PHE A 380 18.13 16.54 15.79
N ALA A 381 18.69 15.47 15.24
CA ALA A 381 19.08 15.38 13.84
C ALA A 381 17.88 15.50 12.89
N GLU A 382 16.79 14.78 13.17
CA GLU A 382 15.55 14.88 12.39
C GLU A 382 15.06 16.32 12.34
N LYS A 383 14.96 16.97 13.51
CA LYS A 383 14.51 18.36 13.61
C LYS A 383 15.46 19.33 12.91
N ALA A 384 16.76 19.17 13.07
CA ALA A 384 17.76 20.02 12.43
C ALA A 384 17.70 19.92 10.90
N LEU A 385 17.53 18.71 10.36
CA LEU A 385 17.43 18.50 8.93
C LEU A 385 16.10 19.02 8.35
N GLU A 386 14.99 18.91 9.09
CA GLU A 386 13.72 19.57 8.75
C GLU A 386 13.89 21.10 8.68
N VAL A 387 14.52 21.70 9.70
CA VAL A 387 14.78 23.14 9.77
C VAL A 387 15.68 23.58 8.62
N LEU A 388 16.75 22.84 8.32
CA LEU A 388 17.66 23.16 7.22
C LEU A 388 16.95 23.15 5.86
N GLY A 389 16.16 22.11 5.58
CA GLY A 389 15.38 22.01 4.35
C GLY A 389 14.38 23.15 4.22
N ALA A 390 13.59 23.40 5.27
CA ALA A 390 12.53 24.42 5.29
C ALA A 390 13.08 25.85 5.21
N LYS A 391 14.12 26.17 6.00
CA LYS A 391 14.67 27.53 6.11
C LYS A 391 15.41 27.95 4.85
N THR A 392 16.13 27.02 4.23
CA THR A 392 16.98 27.33 3.08
C THR A 392 16.34 27.04 1.72
N GLY A 393 15.27 26.23 1.69
CA GLY A 393 14.65 25.74 0.47
C GLY A 393 15.51 24.73 -0.30
N ALA A 394 16.56 24.18 0.32
CA ALA A 394 17.48 23.25 -0.34
C ALA A 394 16.84 21.89 -0.65
N PHE A 395 15.89 21.43 0.19
CA PHE A 395 15.19 20.17 0.00
C PHE A 395 13.93 20.10 0.87
N GLU A 396 12.97 19.28 0.45
CA GLU A 396 11.90 18.74 1.30
C GLU A 396 12.48 17.60 2.15
N ALA A 397 12.43 17.76 3.47
CA ALA A 397 12.79 16.72 4.43
C ALA A 397 11.63 15.75 4.63
N VAL A 398 11.87 14.45 4.48
CA VAL A 398 10.91 13.40 4.80
C VAL A 398 11.50 12.50 5.87
N VAL A 399 11.05 12.66 7.12
CA VAL A 399 11.48 11.84 8.26
C VAL A 399 10.66 10.56 8.33
N SER A 400 11.32 9.40 8.42
CA SER A 400 10.62 8.13 8.57
C SER A 400 11.50 7.03 9.15
N ASP A 401 10.88 6.10 9.86
CA ASP A 401 11.47 4.80 10.22
C ASP A 401 10.93 3.65 9.39
N ASN A 402 10.09 3.91 8.38
CA ASN A 402 9.47 2.87 7.56
C ASN A 402 10.49 2.27 6.58
N PRO A 403 10.96 1.02 6.76
CA PRO A 403 11.92 0.40 5.85
C PRO A 403 11.35 0.18 4.45
N ARG A 404 10.02 0.24 4.25
CA ARG A 404 9.41 0.11 2.92
C ARG A 404 9.65 1.31 2.02
N LEU A 405 9.97 2.48 2.59
CA LEU A 405 10.44 3.63 1.79
C LEU A 405 11.81 3.39 1.18
N LEU A 406 12.55 2.38 1.66
CA LEU A 406 13.85 1.98 1.15
C LEU A 406 13.77 0.93 0.03
N LEU A 407 12.56 0.48 -0.37
CA LEU A 407 12.37 -0.54 -1.40
C LEU A 407 12.08 0.03 -2.79
N GLY A 408 12.59 -0.65 -3.82
CA GLY A 408 12.10 -0.64 -5.21
C GLY A 408 11.69 0.74 -5.71
N ASP A 409 10.44 0.89 -6.17
CA ASP A 409 9.90 2.14 -6.73
C ASP A 409 9.65 3.28 -5.72
N SER A 410 9.80 3.02 -4.42
CA SER A 410 9.62 4.04 -3.37
C SER A 410 10.86 4.91 -3.21
N LEU A 411 12.04 4.29 -3.09
CA LEU A 411 13.29 4.99 -2.81
C LEU A 411 13.71 5.97 -3.94
N PRO A 412 13.55 5.65 -5.24
CA PRO A 412 13.87 6.55 -6.36
C PRO A 412 13.12 7.89 -6.37
N ARG A 413 12.02 8.02 -5.59
CA ARG A 413 11.26 9.27 -5.40
C ARG A 413 12.05 10.32 -4.60
N PHE A 414 13.14 9.92 -3.96
CA PHE A 414 14.05 10.79 -3.24
C PHE A 414 15.31 11.06 -4.06
N ASP A 415 15.98 12.17 -3.81
CA ASP A 415 17.26 12.55 -4.42
C ASP A 415 18.46 12.14 -3.57
N ALA A 416 18.26 12.02 -2.25
CA ALA A 416 19.23 11.44 -1.33
C ALA A 416 18.56 10.72 -0.14
N LEU A 417 19.31 9.78 0.44
CA LEU A 417 18.99 9.06 1.67
C LEU A 417 19.96 9.52 2.77
N VAL A 418 19.45 10.01 3.89
CA VAL A 418 20.24 10.27 5.11
C VAL A 418 20.05 9.10 6.07
N MET A 419 21.14 8.40 6.34
CA MET A 419 21.24 7.38 7.40
C MET A 419 21.46 8.10 8.72
N ASN A 420 20.36 8.39 9.42
CA ASN A 420 20.38 9.24 10.61
C ASN A 420 20.83 8.45 11.84
N ASN A 421 22.13 8.53 12.18
CA ASN A 421 22.66 8.04 13.46
C ASN A 421 22.27 6.58 13.78
N ILE A 422 22.10 5.75 12.75
CA ILE A 422 21.70 4.36 12.93
C ILE A 422 22.91 3.55 13.43
N HIS A 423 22.80 2.81 14.53
CA HIS A 423 23.87 1.91 15.03
C HIS A 423 23.42 0.45 15.13
N GLU A 424 22.20 0.17 14.68
CA GLU A 424 21.62 -1.17 14.73
C GLU A 424 22.29 -2.08 13.70
N ARG A 425 22.51 -3.34 14.10
CA ARG A 425 23.14 -4.34 13.23
C ARG A 425 22.24 -4.71 12.05
N ASP A 426 20.95 -4.92 12.32
CA ASP A 426 19.97 -5.43 11.37
C ASP A 426 18.70 -4.53 11.38
N PRO A 427 18.82 -3.25 10.99
CA PRO A 427 17.77 -2.24 11.18
C PRO A 427 16.53 -2.46 10.32
N PHE A 428 16.58 -3.35 9.32
CA PHE A 428 15.43 -3.63 8.43
C PHE A 428 14.65 -4.89 8.84
N LEU A 429 15.16 -5.66 9.81
CA LEU A 429 14.45 -6.80 10.36
C LEU A 429 13.40 -6.36 11.40
N PRO A 430 12.30 -7.10 11.56
CA PRO A 430 11.36 -6.86 12.65
C PRO A 430 12.04 -6.96 14.02
N GLU A 431 11.67 -6.11 14.98
CA GLU A 431 12.23 -6.16 16.34
C GLU A 431 12.01 -7.50 17.04
N ASP A 432 10.91 -8.20 16.73
CA ASP A 432 10.57 -9.52 17.26
C ASP A 432 11.15 -10.68 16.43
N PHE A 433 12.12 -10.42 15.53
CA PHE A 433 12.69 -11.41 14.60
C PHE A 433 13.06 -12.75 15.26
N ALA A 434 13.62 -12.71 16.47
CA ALA A 434 14.02 -13.93 17.19
C ALA A 434 12.83 -14.85 17.53
N LYS A 435 11.64 -14.28 17.77
CA LYS A 435 10.40 -14.97 18.16
C LYS A 435 9.60 -15.52 16.99
N LEU A 436 9.97 -15.15 15.76
CA LEU A 436 9.32 -15.60 14.54
C LEU A 436 9.51 -17.10 14.29
N ASP A 437 8.53 -17.72 13.65
CA ASP A 437 8.69 -19.05 13.05
C ASP A 437 9.63 -19.01 11.83
N GLN A 438 9.98 -20.18 11.29
CA GLN A 438 10.98 -20.28 10.23
C GLN A 438 10.54 -19.60 8.93
N GLU A 439 9.29 -19.78 8.53
CA GLU A 439 8.73 -19.19 7.31
C GLU A 439 8.74 -17.65 7.40
N GLN A 440 8.34 -17.12 8.55
CA GLN A 440 8.38 -15.68 8.82
C GLN A 440 9.81 -15.12 8.86
N LYS A 441 10.76 -15.88 9.41
CA LYS A 441 12.18 -15.49 9.40
C LYS A 441 12.71 -15.40 7.97
N ASP A 442 12.37 -16.37 7.13
CA ASP A 442 12.82 -16.39 5.74
C ASP A 442 12.21 -15.24 4.93
N ALA A 443 10.93 -14.92 5.16
CA ALA A 443 10.29 -13.75 4.57
C ALA A 443 10.93 -12.42 5.01
N ALA A 444 11.20 -12.25 6.32
CA ALA A 444 11.84 -11.05 6.84
C ALA A 444 13.27 -10.87 6.31
N LYS A 445 14.05 -11.95 6.21
CA LYS A 445 15.39 -11.92 5.58
C LYS A 445 15.32 -11.56 4.11
N LYS A 446 14.35 -12.09 3.36
CA LYS A 446 14.15 -11.74 1.95
C LYS A 446 13.83 -10.24 1.79
N PHE A 447 13.03 -9.67 2.69
CA PHE A 447 12.75 -8.24 2.71
C PHE A 447 14.00 -7.40 3.03
N ASP A 448 14.76 -7.78 4.06
CA ASP A 448 16.02 -7.13 4.43
C ASP A 448 17.03 -7.11 3.26
N GLU A 449 17.20 -8.23 2.57
CA GLU A 449 18.02 -8.30 1.35
C GLU A 449 17.48 -7.42 0.22
N ALA A 450 16.16 -7.35 0.03
CA ALA A 450 15.57 -6.46 -0.98
C ALA A 450 15.80 -4.98 -0.67
N VAL A 451 15.74 -4.58 0.61
CA VAL A 451 16.07 -3.22 1.06
C VAL A 451 17.54 -2.91 0.78
N LYS A 452 18.45 -3.82 1.15
CA LYS A 452 19.90 -3.68 0.90
C LYS A 452 20.21 -3.49 -0.58
N GLN A 453 19.63 -4.33 -1.45
CA GLN A 453 19.83 -4.20 -2.90
C GLN A 453 19.28 -2.88 -3.45
N SER A 454 18.08 -2.48 -3.02
CA SER A 454 17.46 -1.21 -3.42
C SER A 454 18.33 0.00 -3.04
N ILE A 455 18.96 0.02 -1.86
CA ILE A 455 19.90 1.08 -1.46
C ILE A 455 21.13 1.09 -2.38
N LEU A 456 21.71 -0.07 -2.71
CA LEU A 456 22.86 -0.14 -3.61
C LEU A 456 22.53 0.38 -5.01
N GLU A 457 21.39 -0.04 -5.56
CA GLU A 457 20.91 0.41 -6.86
C GLU A 457 20.62 1.91 -6.87
N PHE A 458 19.97 2.42 -5.81
CA PHE A 458 19.69 3.84 -5.63
C PHE A 458 20.98 4.66 -5.74
N VAL A 459 22.00 4.32 -4.95
CA VAL A 459 23.28 5.06 -4.98
C VAL A 459 23.99 4.85 -6.32
N ARG A 460 24.13 3.61 -6.81
CA ARG A 460 24.81 3.33 -8.09
C ARG A 460 24.16 4.04 -9.28
N SER A 461 22.85 4.30 -9.24
CA SER A 461 22.10 5.01 -10.28
C SER A 461 22.32 6.53 -10.32
N GLY A 462 23.08 7.10 -9.37
CA GLY A 462 23.41 8.53 -9.35
C GLY A 462 22.77 9.33 -8.22
N LYS A 463 22.07 8.66 -7.30
CA LYS A 463 21.45 9.31 -6.13
C LYS A 463 22.44 9.42 -4.97
N GLY A 464 22.12 10.30 -4.02
CA GLY A 464 22.98 10.59 -2.88
C GLY A 464 22.73 9.69 -1.67
N ILE A 465 23.77 9.39 -0.89
CA ILE A 465 23.62 8.88 0.46
C ILE A 465 24.49 9.68 1.43
N VAL A 466 23.93 9.97 2.61
CA VAL A 466 24.56 10.76 3.66
C VAL A 466 24.55 9.94 4.94
N GLY A 467 25.70 9.77 5.59
CA GLY A 467 25.76 9.18 6.93
C GLY A 467 26.16 10.23 7.96
N ILE A 468 25.45 10.22 9.09
CA ILE A 468 25.76 11.08 10.24
C ILE A 468 26.14 10.18 11.41
N HIS A 469 27.29 10.49 12.01
CA HIS A 469 27.86 9.89 13.22
C HIS A 469 27.73 8.36 13.24
N ALA A 470 26.71 7.84 13.93
CA ALA A 470 26.52 6.43 14.19
C ALA A 470 26.29 5.60 12.93
N ALA A 471 26.01 6.20 11.76
CA ALA A 471 25.73 5.49 10.51
C ALA A 471 26.78 4.43 10.12
N THR A 472 28.05 4.55 10.52
CA THR A 472 29.10 3.53 10.27
C THR A 472 29.15 2.41 11.33
N ALA A 473 28.41 2.54 12.43
CA ALA A 473 28.20 1.49 13.43
C ALA A 473 27.08 0.51 13.05
N ALA A 474 26.16 0.91 12.16
CA ALA A 474 25.13 0.02 11.62
C ALA A 474 25.67 -0.96 10.58
N LEU A 475 24.87 -2.00 10.29
CA LEU A 475 25.02 -2.87 9.12
C LEU A 475 26.43 -3.50 8.96
N GLN A 476 27.11 -3.77 10.08
CA GLN A 476 28.52 -4.22 10.07
C GLN A 476 28.77 -5.59 9.41
N ASN A 477 27.71 -6.34 9.12
CA ASN A 477 27.76 -7.62 8.40
C ASN A 477 27.56 -7.47 6.88
N TRP A 478 27.41 -6.25 6.36
CA TRP A 478 27.08 -6.01 4.97
C TRP A 478 28.25 -5.30 4.25
N PRO A 479 29.22 -6.04 3.68
CA PRO A 479 30.47 -5.50 3.14
C PRO A 479 30.29 -4.30 2.21
N GLU A 480 29.29 -4.36 1.31
CA GLU A 480 29.00 -3.31 0.34
C GLU A 480 28.60 -2.00 1.01
N TYR A 481 27.94 -2.04 2.18
CA TYR A 481 27.66 -0.84 2.96
C TYR A 481 28.92 -0.24 3.58
N GLY A 482 29.81 -1.06 4.14
CA GLY A 482 31.11 -0.60 4.63
C GLY A 482 31.96 0.03 3.53
N GLU A 483 32.00 -0.59 2.35
CA GLU A 483 32.64 0.01 1.18
C GLU A 483 31.97 1.34 0.81
N MET A 484 30.65 1.35 0.63
CA MET A 484 29.89 2.54 0.24
C MET A 484 30.08 3.69 1.23
N MET A 485 29.99 3.45 2.53
CA MET A 485 30.18 4.47 3.57
C MET A 485 31.65 4.85 3.80
N GLY A 486 32.59 4.01 3.35
CA GLY A 486 34.03 4.25 3.47
C GLY A 486 34.66 3.78 4.79
N GLY A 487 34.01 2.86 5.51
CA GLY A 487 34.51 2.35 6.78
C GLY A 487 33.40 1.91 7.72
N TYR A 488 33.78 1.18 8.76
CA TYR A 488 32.90 0.86 9.88
C TYR A 488 33.38 1.53 11.17
N TYR A 489 32.52 1.54 12.18
CA TYR A 489 32.89 1.89 13.55
C TYR A 489 33.98 0.96 14.11
N GLY A 490 35.05 1.54 14.64
CA GLY A 490 36.18 0.87 15.29
C GLY A 490 36.49 1.37 16.71
N GLY A 491 35.67 2.27 17.26
CA GLY A 491 35.87 2.92 18.55
C GLY A 491 35.54 4.40 18.49
N HIS A 492 35.72 5.13 19.60
CA HIS A 492 35.47 6.57 19.64
C HIS A 492 36.41 7.31 20.59
N ILE A 493 36.46 8.63 20.39
CA ILE A 493 37.06 9.62 21.29
C ILE A 493 35.94 10.57 21.72
N HIS A 494 35.70 10.68 23.02
CA HIS A 494 34.60 11.48 23.58
C HIS A 494 35.16 12.61 24.45
N GLU A 495 35.47 13.74 23.83
CA GLU A 495 36.02 14.93 24.49
C GLU A 495 35.87 16.18 23.60
N GLU A 496 36.38 17.31 24.05
CA GLU A 496 36.58 18.46 23.17
C GLU A 496 37.81 18.24 22.29
N VAL A 497 37.61 18.17 20.97
CA VAL A 497 38.67 17.93 19.99
C VAL A 497 38.94 19.16 19.14
N ALA A 498 40.18 19.29 18.67
CA ALA A 498 40.55 20.22 17.61
C ALA A 498 40.42 19.53 16.25
N ILE A 499 39.68 20.17 15.34
CA ILE A 499 39.45 19.71 13.96
C ILE A 499 40.30 20.56 13.02
N LYS A 500 41.12 19.90 12.20
CA LYS A 500 41.80 20.51 11.06
C LYS A 500 41.05 20.22 9.76
N LEU A 501 41.24 21.10 8.78
CA LEU A 501 40.72 20.93 7.42
C LEU A 501 41.82 20.29 6.58
N ASP A 502 41.61 19.05 6.13
CA ASP A 502 42.51 18.39 5.18
C ASP A 502 42.37 18.98 3.78
N ASP A 503 41.17 19.49 3.45
CA ASP A 503 40.91 20.22 2.21
C ASP A 503 40.16 21.54 2.49
N PRO A 504 40.88 22.63 2.82
CA PRO A 504 40.28 23.91 3.13
C PRO A 504 39.51 24.57 1.97
N GLN A 505 39.80 24.17 0.73
CA GLN A 505 39.18 24.76 -0.48
C GLN A 505 37.97 23.95 -0.95
N HIS A 506 37.72 22.77 -0.38
CA HIS A 506 36.57 21.95 -0.75
C HIS A 506 35.26 22.72 -0.52
N PRO A 507 34.30 22.74 -1.46
CA PRO A 507 33.04 23.47 -1.30
C PRO A 507 32.25 23.09 -0.04
N VAL A 508 32.32 21.84 0.39
CA VAL A 508 31.67 21.34 1.62
C VAL A 508 32.30 21.93 2.91
N ASN A 509 33.55 22.40 2.83
CA ASN A 509 34.28 23.02 3.95
C ASN A 509 34.23 24.55 3.96
N ALA A 510 33.52 25.19 3.02
CA ALA A 510 33.51 26.65 2.88
C ALA A 510 33.07 27.39 4.15
N CYS A 511 32.18 26.79 4.97
CA CYS A 511 31.69 27.38 6.20
C CYS A 511 32.78 27.62 7.26
N PHE A 512 33.91 26.90 7.18
CA PHE A 512 35.01 27.02 8.14
C PHE A 512 35.98 28.16 7.81
N ASP A 513 35.87 28.82 6.64
CA ASP A 513 36.76 29.91 6.20
C ASP A 513 38.26 29.55 6.30
N GLY A 514 38.57 28.29 5.98
CA GLY A 514 39.93 27.73 6.03
C GLY A 514 40.55 27.60 7.43
N LYS A 515 39.78 27.82 8.50
CA LYS A 515 40.29 27.85 9.88
C LYS A 515 40.00 26.54 10.62
N PRO A 516 40.94 26.03 11.44
CA PRO A 516 40.65 24.94 12.36
C PRO A 516 39.63 25.41 13.41
N TRP A 517 38.91 24.46 13.98
CA TRP A 517 37.88 24.74 14.97
C TRP A 517 37.86 23.66 16.05
N ARG A 518 37.15 23.93 17.16
CA ARG A 518 36.99 22.99 18.27
C ARG A 518 35.53 22.62 18.42
N ILE A 519 35.30 21.36 18.75
CA ILE A 519 33.96 20.84 19.03
C ILE A 519 34.05 19.76 20.10
N LYS A 520 33.07 19.75 21.01
CA LYS A 520 32.87 18.65 21.96
C LYS A 520 31.84 17.70 21.36
N ASP A 521 32.28 16.49 21.05
CA ASP A 521 31.44 15.46 20.43
C ASP A 521 32.03 14.06 20.70
N GLU A 522 31.35 13.01 20.25
CA GLU A 522 31.89 11.66 20.21
C GLU A 522 32.38 11.33 18.80
N ILE A 523 33.70 11.41 18.59
CA ILE A 523 34.33 11.22 17.29
C ILE A 523 34.62 9.74 17.06
N TYR A 524 34.00 9.17 16.03
CA TYR A 524 34.22 7.79 15.65
C TYR A 524 35.59 7.56 15.00
N ILE A 525 36.26 6.51 15.44
CA ILE A 525 37.47 5.98 14.83
C ILE A 525 37.04 4.95 13.80
N SER A 526 37.33 5.19 12.53
CA SER A 526 36.99 4.26 11.45
C SER A 526 37.93 3.06 11.42
N ARG A 527 37.37 1.87 11.18
CA ARG A 527 38.12 0.65 10.82
C ARG A 527 37.92 0.32 9.34
N GLU A 528 38.61 -0.71 8.88
CA GLU A 528 38.48 -1.31 7.54
C GLU A 528 37.01 -1.33 7.05
N PRO A 529 36.72 -0.98 5.79
CA PRO A 529 37.66 -0.76 4.68
C PRO A 529 38.14 0.71 4.53
N TYR A 530 38.12 1.50 5.61
CA TYR A 530 38.59 2.88 5.57
C TYR A 530 40.02 2.98 5.01
N SER A 531 40.22 3.90 4.06
CA SER A 531 41.54 4.32 3.59
C SER A 531 41.45 5.67 2.88
N ARG A 532 42.43 6.56 3.09
CA ARG A 532 42.54 7.82 2.33
C ARG A 532 42.70 7.57 0.83
N GLU A 533 43.26 6.43 0.43
CA GLU A 533 43.40 6.03 -0.97
C GLU A 533 42.06 5.82 -1.68
N ASN A 534 40.98 5.64 -0.92
CA ASN A 534 39.63 5.43 -1.44
C ASN A 534 38.67 6.61 -1.16
N LEU A 535 39.08 7.58 -0.34
CA LEU A 535 38.21 8.62 0.22
C LEU A 535 38.84 10.01 0.07
N ARG A 536 38.04 11.00 -0.34
CA ARG A 536 38.43 12.42 -0.21
C ARG A 536 38.16 12.85 1.23
N ILE A 537 39.20 12.89 2.06
CA ILE A 537 39.10 13.36 3.44
C ILE A 537 38.95 14.88 3.46
N LEU A 538 37.94 15.37 4.17
CA LEU A 538 37.62 16.79 4.29
C LEU A 538 38.11 17.37 5.62
N LEU A 539 37.86 16.65 6.71
CA LEU A 539 38.22 17.03 8.07
C LEU A 539 38.89 15.84 8.78
N SER A 540 39.82 16.13 9.69
CA SER A 540 40.40 15.15 10.61
C SER A 540 40.77 15.78 11.95
N LEU A 541 41.07 14.95 12.94
CA LEU A 541 41.59 15.42 14.22
C LEU A 541 42.97 16.08 14.05
N ASP A 542 43.17 17.23 14.70
CA ASP A 542 44.49 17.85 14.83
C ASP A 542 45.25 17.22 16.00
N LEU A 543 46.02 16.19 15.71
CA LEU A 543 46.73 15.41 16.73
C LEU A 543 47.81 16.21 17.47
N ASN A 544 48.27 17.36 16.91
CA ASN A 544 49.21 18.23 17.61
C ASN A 544 48.57 18.95 18.81
N GLN A 545 47.24 18.95 18.87
CA GLN A 545 46.46 19.55 19.95
C GLN A 545 45.80 18.51 20.86
N MET A 546 46.23 17.25 20.78
CA MET A 546 45.72 16.16 21.60
C MET A 546 46.82 15.56 22.48
N THR A 547 46.46 15.21 23.72
CA THR A 547 47.38 14.56 24.66
C THR A 547 47.44 13.04 24.42
N ASP A 548 46.29 12.42 24.09
CA ASP A 548 46.18 11.01 23.73
C ASP A 548 45.20 10.87 22.54
N PRO A 549 45.71 10.72 21.30
CA PRO A 549 44.85 10.64 20.12
C PRO A 549 44.15 9.28 19.96
N GLY A 550 44.30 8.34 20.89
CA GLY A 550 43.70 7.00 20.79
C GLY A 550 44.58 5.95 20.09
N LYS A 551 44.01 4.77 19.84
CA LYS A 551 44.74 3.51 19.59
C LYS A 551 44.89 3.09 18.11
N ARG A 552 44.54 3.93 17.15
CA ARG A 552 44.64 3.57 15.72
C ARG A 552 46.12 3.52 15.28
N PRO A 553 46.62 2.40 14.69
CA PRO A 553 48.05 2.24 14.41
C PRO A 553 48.68 3.25 13.44
N ASP A 554 47.94 3.66 12.42
CA ASP A 554 48.34 4.63 11.39
C ASP A 554 48.19 6.09 11.85
N LYS A 555 47.59 6.33 13.03
CA LYS A 555 47.23 7.65 13.55
C LYS A 555 46.37 8.48 12.60
N ASP A 556 45.51 7.85 11.81
CA ASP A 556 44.63 8.56 10.89
C ASP A 556 43.17 8.62 11.37
N TYR A 557 42.73 9.81 11.77
CA TYR A 557 41.44 10.06 12.39
C TYR A 557 40.61 11.05 11.57
N ALA A 558 40.14 10.62 10.40
CA ALA A 558 39.19 11.40 9.62
C ALA A 558 37.86 11.58 10.35
N VAL A 559 37.29 12.77 10.16
CA VAL A 559 36.06 13.26 10.79
C VAL A 559 34.95 13.48 9.75
N SER A 560 35.31 13.82 8.52
CA SER A 560 34.36 13.80 7.40
C SER A 560 35.07 13.55 6.07
N TRP A 561 34.32 12.97 5.14
CA TRP A 561 34.80 12.67 3.80
C TRP A 561 33.67 12.65 2.78
N VAL A 562 34.07 12.69 1.51
CA VAL A 562 33.21 12.39 0.37
C VAL A 562 33.83 11.29 -0.50
N ARG A 563 32.98 10.58 -1.23
CA ARG A 563 33.40 9.67 -2.30
C ARG A 563 32.32 9.51 -3.36
N GLN A 564 32.73 8.93 -4.47
CA GLN A 564 31.81 8.37 -5.47
C GLN A 564 31.62 6.86 -5.23
N TYR A 565 30.39 6.37 -5.46
CA TYR A 565 30.06 4.95 -5.44
C TYR A 565 29.08 4.64 -6.59
N GLY A 566 29.56 3.98 -7.64
CA GLY A 566 28.87 3.99 -8.94
C GLY A 566 28.74 5.43 -9.47
N GLU A 567 27.56 5.84 -9.91
CA GLU A 567 27.32 7.25 -10.28
C GLU A 567 26.91 8.12 -9.07
N GLY A 568 26.72 7.51 -7.91
CA GLY A 568 26.21 8.16 -6.70
C GLY A 568 27.27 8.91 -5.91
N ARG A 569 26.80 9.81 -5.04
CA ARG A 569 27.62 10.67 -4.19
C ARG A 569 27.39 10.34 -2.72
N VAL A 570 28.47 10.04 -2.02
CA VAL A 570 28.46 9.69 -0.59
C VAL A 570 29.11 10.82 0.20
N PHE A 571 28.41 11.33 1.20
CA PHE A 571 28.99 12.22 2.22
C PHE A 571 28.86 11.56 3.60
N TYR A 572 29.90 11.64 4.41
CA TYR A 572 29.86 11.15 5.78
C TYR A 572 30.55 12.11 6.72
N THR A 573 30.00 12.22 7.94
CA THR A 573 30.68 12.86 9.07
C THR A 573 30.52 12.03 10.33
N THR A 574 31.57 11.95 11.14
CA THR A 574 31.56 11.33 12.47
C THR A 574 30.86 12.21 13.52
N LEU A 575 30.65 13.49 13.22
CA LEU A 575 30.02 14.46 14.11
C LEU A 575 28.51 14.24 14.20
N GLY A 576 27.91 14.64 15.32
CA GLY A 576 26.47 14.60 15.55
C GLY A 576 26.01 13.68 16.69
N HIS A 577 26.91 13.28 17.61
CA HIS A 577 26.53 12.55 18.82
C HIS A 577 25.97 13.48 19.90
N ALA A 578 26.72 14.52 20.24
CA ALA A 578 26.28 15.51 21.21
C ALA A 578 25.05 16.26 20.67
N VAL A 579 24.00 16.38 21.48
CA VAL A 579 22.77 17.07 21.06
C VAL A 579 23.06 18.55 20.77
N GLU A 580 24.03 19.13 21.48
CA GLU A 580 24.52 20.48 21.31
C GLU A 580 25.11 20.76 19.92
N THR A 581 25.59 19.71 19.23
CA THR A 581 26.13 19.83 17.88
C THR A 581 25.07 20.34 16.90
N TYR A 582 23.78 20.06 17.14
CA TYR A 582 22.68 20.47 16.25
C TYR A 582 22.28 21.94 16.35
N TRP A 583 22.86 22.72 17.27
CA TRP A 583 22.78 24.19 17.25
C TRP A 583 24.17 24.84 17.14
N ASN A 584 25.14 24.11 16.58
CA ASN A 584 26.40 24.67 16.14
C ASN A 584 26.28 25.15 14.67
N PRO A 585 26.43 26.46 14.38
CA PRO A 585 26.25 26.99 13.03
C PRO A 585 27.21 26.40 11.99
N LEU A 586 28.44 26.04 12.37
CA LEU A 586 29.42 25.46 11.46
C LEU A 586 29.06 24.03 11.09
N PHE A 587 28.62 23.23 12.06
CA PHE A 587 28.13 21.87 11.82
C PHE A 587 26.91 21.87 10.90
N LEU A 588 25.90 22.70 11.19
CA LEU A 588 24.68 22.77 10.38
C LEU A 588 24.97 23.19 8.93
N GLN A 589 25.87 24.15 8.72
CA GLN A 589 26.31 24.54 7.39
C GLN A 589 27.09 23.42 6.67
N HIS A 590 27.95 22.69 7.38
CA HIS A 590 28.72 21.58 6.83
C HIS A 590 27.80 20.42 6.39
N VAL A 591 26.83 20.05 7.22
CA VAL A 591 25.83 19.00 6.90
C VAL A 591 24.96 19.42 5.72
N LEU A 592 24.49 20.68 5.69
CA LEU A 592 23.73 21.21 4.55
C LEU A 592 24.53 21.13 3.24
N ALA A 593 25.80 21.55 3.26
CA ALA A 593 26.67 21.47 2.09
C ALA A 593 26.92 20.01 1.66
N GLY A 594 27.10 19.08 2.62
CA GLY A 594 27.22 17.65 2.36
C GLY A 594 25.97 17.04 1.72
N ILE A 595 24.77 17.45 2.14
CA ILE A 595 23.50 17.03 1.52
C ILE A 595 23.36 17.61 0.11
N GLN A 596 23.74 18.87 -0.11
CA GLN A 596 23.73 19.46 -1.46
C GLN A 596 24.75 18.81 -2.39
N PHE A 597 25.89 18.37 -1.85
CA PHE A 597 26.81 17.52 -2.59
C PHE A 597 26.17 16.18 -2.95
N ALA A 598 25.58 15.47 -1.98
CA ALA A 598 24.95 14.17 -2.22
C ALA A 598 23.83 14.25 -3.28
N THR A 599 22.97 15.26 -3.20
CA THR A 599 21.90 15.52 -4.18
C THR A 599 22.40 16.02 -5.54
N GLY A 600 23.66 16.45 -5.62
CA GLY A 600 24.33 16.91 -6.84
C GLY A 600 24.14 18.39 -7.18
N ASP A 601 23.56 19.19 -6.26
CA ASP A 601 23.42 20.63 -6.44
C ASP A 601 24.71 21.41 -6.09
N LEU A 602 25.60 20.83 -5.27
CA LEU A 602 26.92 21.38 -4.97
C LEU A 602 28.02 20.47 -5.57
N PRO A 603 28.52 20.76 -6.79
CA PRO A 603 29.61 20.01 -7.39
C PRO A 603 30.88 20.13 -6.56
N ALA A 604 31.58 19.02 -6.34
CA ALA A 604 32.85 18.99 -5.64
C ALA A 604 33.74 17.83 -6.12
N ASP A 605 35.04 17.95 -5.91
CA ASP A 605 36.01 16.91 -6.26
C ASP A 605 35.92 15.73 -5.28
N VAL A 606 35.86 14.53 -5.82
CA VAL A 606 35.78 13.26 -5.07
C VAL A 606 37.06 12.44 -5.19
N THR A 607 38.09 12.97 -5.84
CA THR A 607 39.39 12.30 -6.02
C THR A 607 39.98 11.96 -4.64
N PRO A 608 40.29 10.69 -4.36
CA PRO A 608 40.81 10.28 -3.06
C PRO A 608 42.01 11.10 -2.60
N SER A 609 42.12 11.32 -1.29
CA SER A 609 43.24 12.06 -0.71
C SER A 609 44.53 11.23 -0.82
N SER A 610 45.59 11.79 -1.39
CA SER A 610 46.93 11.21 -1.21
C SER A 610 47.37 11.38 0.27
N GLN A 611 48.17 10.43 0.78
CA GLN A 611 48.69 10.47 2.16
C GLN A 611 49.36 11.79 2.54
#